data_AF-A0A9D7YNR5-F1
#
_entry.id   AF-A0A9D7YNR5-F1
#
_cell.length_a   1.000
_cell.length_b   1.000
_cell.length_c   1.000
_cell.angle_alpha   90.00
_cell.angle_beta   90.00
_cell.angle_gamma   90.00
#
_symmetry.space_group_name_H-M   'P 1'
#
loop_
_entity.id
_entity.type
_entity.pdbx_description
1 polymer ?
#
loop_
_entity_poly.entity_id
_entity_poly.type
_entity_poly.pdbx_seq_one_letter_code
_entity_poly.pdbx_strand_id
1 'polypeptide(L)' 'MTRLKLADLADEKPVRLTVELSTRLHRELAAYAVAVNEGEAKGAPAPERLIPAMIERFIATDRTFAKARKVAHSP' A
#
# COMPACT_ATOMS: atom_id res chain seq x y z
N MET A 1 -7.43 -19.68 1.18
CA MET A 1 -7.97 -18.67 0.25
C MET A 1 -8.10 -17.38 1.07
N THR A 2 -7.28 -16.34 1.02
CA THR A 2 -6.37 -15.77 0.02
C THR A 2 -5.13 -15.27 0.77
N ARG A 3 -3.96 -15.86 0.49
CA ARG A 3 -2.67 -15.39 1.00
C ARG A 3 -2.37 -14.08 0.28
N LEU A 4 -2.39 -12.95 0.98
CA LEU A 4 -1.95 -11.65 0.48
C LEU A 4 -0.45 -11.74 0.18
N LYS A 5 -0.10 -12.32 -0.97
CA LYS A 5 1.26 -12.33 -1.46
C LYS A 5 1.52 -10.94 -2.02
N LEU A 6 2.28 -10.13 -1.28
CA LEU A 6 2.91 -8.88 -1.71
C LEU A 6 3.94 -9.08 -2.87
N ALA A 7 3.80 -10.16 -3.65
CA ALA A 7 4.80 -10.64 -4.59
C ALA A 7 4.71 -9.95 -5.96
N ASP A 8 3.59 -9.30 -6.28
CA ASP A 8 3.42 -8.56 -7.55
C ASP A 8 3.70 -7.07 -7.34
N LEU A 9 4.86 -6.74 -6.75
CA LEU A 9 5.39 -5.37 -6.76
C LEU A 9 5.96 -5.11 -8.17
N ALA A 10 5.18 -4.38 -8.97
CA ALA A 10 5.28 -4.24 -10.42
C ALA A 10 6.63 -3.74 -10.98
N ASP A 11 6.94 -4.19 -12.20
CA ASP A 11 8.04 -3.78 -13.10
C ASP A 11 8.00 -2.31 -13.57
N GLU A 12 7.28 -1.42 -12.89
CA GLU A 12 7.15 -0.01 -13.25
C GLU A 12 8.32 0.84 -12.70
N LYS A 13 8.72 1.88 -13.45
CA LYS A 13 9.82 2.77 -13.02
C LYS A 13 9.44 3.48 -11.71
N PRO A 14 10.17 3.26 -10.60
CA PRO A 14 9.79 3.82 -9.31
C PRO A 14 10.00 5.34 -9.30
N VAL A 15 9.01 6.08 -8.79
CA VAL A 15 9.13 7.51 -8.50
C VAL A 15 9.36 7.69 -7.00
N ARG A 16 10.40 8.44 -6.63
CA ARG A 16 10.68 8.77 -5.23
C ARG A 16 9.82 9.94 -4.78
N LEU A 17 9.09 9.75 -3.68
CA LEU A 17 8.32 10.78 -3.00
C LEU A 17 8.79 10.90 -1.55
N THR A 18 8.94 12.12 -1.07
CA THR A 18 9.16 12.41 0.35
C THR A 18 7.82 12.77 0.99
N VAL A 19 7.44 12.05 2.04
CA VAL A 19 6.17 12.26 2.76
C VAL A 19 6.43 12.43 4.24
N GLU A 20 5.71 13.36 4.87
CA GLU A 20 5.73 13.52 6.32
C GLU A 20 4.60 12.72 6.95
N LEU A 21 4.93 11.90 7.95
CA LEU A 21 3.97 11.09 8.71
C LEU A 21 4.02 11.52 10.17
N SER A 22 2.87 11.52 10.83
CA SER A 22 2.84 11.67 12.28
C SER A 22 3.56 10.50 12.96
N THR A 23 4.19 10.75 14.12
CA THR A 23 4.82 9.69 14.92
C THR A 23 3.84 8.58 15.29
N ARG A 24 2.56 8.94 15.53
CA ARG A 24 1.49 7.99 15.80
C ARG A 24 1.28 7.05 14.61
N LEU A 25 1.11 7.60 13.41
CA LEU A 25 0.88 6.79 12.21
C LEU A 25 2.07 5.89 11.90
N HIS A 26 3.30 6.38 12.07
CA HIS A 26 4.49 5.56 11.89
C HIS A 26 4.48 4.33 12.82
N ARG A 27 4.13 4.50 14.10
CA ARG A 27 4.03 3.39 15.07
C ARG A 27 2.91 2.42 14.70
N GLU A 28 1.76 2.93 14.28
CA GLU A 28 0.64 2.09 13.83
C GLU A 28 1.02 1.28 12.58
N LEU A 29 1.73 1.86 11.62
CA LEU A 29 2.24 1.15 10.43
C LEU A 29 3.26 0.07 10.77
N ALA A 30 4.16 0.35 11.72
CA ALA A 30 5.12 -0.65 12.19
C ALA A 30 4.42 -1.83 12.88
N ALA A 31 3.42 -1.56 13.73
CA ALA A 31 2.60 -2.61 14.35
C ALA A 31 1.80 -3.40 13.31
N TYR A 32 1.24 -2.71 12.32
CA TYR A 32 0.54 -3.35 11.20
C TYR A 32 1.45 -4.27 10.38
N ALA A 33 2.72 -3.87 10.15
CA ALA A 33 3.70 -4.70 9.48
C ALA A 33 3.93 -6.04 10.18
N VAL A 34 4.03 -6.02 11.51
CA VAL A 34 4.17 -7.23 12.33
C VAL A 34 2.92 -8.10 12.22
N ALA A 35 1.73 -7.49 12.28
CA ALA A 35 0.48 -8.22 12.13
C ALA A 35 0.33 -8.90 10.76
N VAL A 36 0.75 -8.22 9.68
CA VAL A 36 0.78 -8.79 8.32
C VAL A 36 1.80 -9.94 8.21
N ASN A 37 2.89 -9.88 8.96
CA ASN A 37 3.89 -10.94 9.05
C ASN A 37 3.54 -12.01 10.10
N GLU A 38 2.24 -12.34 10.22
CA GLU A 38 1.74 -13.39 11.12
C GLU A 38 2.12 -13.19 12.61
N GLY A 39 2.40 -11.94 13.02
CA GLY A 39 2.81 -11.58 14.37
C GLY A 39 4.32 -11.64 14.61
N GLU A 40 5.12 -12.07 13.64
CA GLU A 40 6.58 -12.10 13.76
C GLU A 40 7.20 -10.75 13.44
N ALA A 41 7.92 -10.15 14.39
CA ALA A 41 8.64 -8.90 14.13
C ALA A 41 9.84 -9.10 13.19
N LYS A 42 10.46 -10.28 13.23
CA LYS A 42 11.59 -10.61 12.37
C LYS A 42 11.09 -10.85 10.95
N GLY A 43 11.59 -10.05 10.01
CA GLY A 43 11.20 -10.16 8.60
C GLY A 43 9.92 -9.40 8.25
N ALA A 44 9.29 -8.69 9.20
CA ALA A 44 8.18 -7.80 8.91
C ALA A 44 8.62 -6.69 7.92
N PRO A 45 7.80 -6.36 6.92
CA PRO A 45 8.14 -5.33 5.94
C PRO A 45 8.23 -3.96 6.60
N ALA A 46 9.20 -3.14 6.20
CA ALA A 46 9.27 -1.76 6.68
C ALA A 46 8.05 -0.94 6.22
N PRO A 47 7.59 0.07 7.00
CA PRO A 47 6.44 0.90 6.64
C PRO A 47 6.48 1.45 5.22
N GLU A 48 7.64 1.89 4.74
CA GLU A 48 7.84 2.42 3.39
C GLU A 48 7.59 1.41 2.27
N ARG A 49 7.68 0.10 2.54
CA ARG A 49 7.32 -0.96 1.58
C ARG A 49 5.82 -1.28 1.60
N LEU A 50 5.15 -1.01 2.72
CA LEU A 50 3.72 -1.21 2.87
C LEU A 50 2.90 -0.08 2.26
N ILE A 51 3.34 1.17 2.45
CA ILE A 51 2.61 2.37 2.04
C ILE A 51 2.20 2.32 0.55
N PRO A 52 3.10 2.04 -0.43
CA PRO A 52 2.71 1.96 -1.83
C PRO A 52 1.64 0.90 -2.10
N ALA A 53 1.84 -0.33 -1.59
CA ALA A 53 0.92 -1.44 -1.77
C ALA A 53 -0.47 -1.16 -1.14
N MET A 54 -0.49 -0.47 0.00
CA MET A 54 -1.72 -0.03 0.65
C MET A 54 -2.45 1.03 -0.19
N ILE A 55 -1.74 2.01 -0.73
CA ILE A 55 -2.30 3.07 -1.59
C ILE A 55 -2.84 2.48 -2.90
N GLU A 56 -2.08 1.58 -3.54
CA GLU A 56 -2.52 0.87 -4.75
C GLU A 56 -3.81 0.11 -4.50
N ARG A 57 -3.87 -0.66 -3.39
CA ARG A 57 -5.08 -1.39 -3.02
C ARG A 57 -6.25 -0.43 -2.76
N PHE A 58 -6.01 0.65 -2.02
CA PHE A 58 -7.02 1.67 -1.74
C PHE A 58 -7.62 2.23 -3.04
N ILE A 59 -6.77 2.72 -3.95
CA ILE A 59 -7.16 3.27 -5.25
C ILE A 59 -7.91 2.23 -6.09
N ALA A 60 -7.41 0.99 -6.14
CA ALA A 60 -8.02 -0.09 -6.92
C ALA A 60 -9.44 -0.45 -6.42
N THR A 61 -9.70 -0.29 -5.12
CA THR A 61 -11.00 -0.61 -4.52
C THR A 61 -12.00 0.56 -4.51
N ASP A 62 -11.55 1.79 -4.78
CA ASP A 62 -12.42 2.96 -4.83
C ASP A 62 -13.26 2.98 -6.12
N ARG A 63 -14.52 2.57 -5.97
CA ARG A 63 -15.50 2.53 -7.09
C ARG A 63 -15.84 3.93 -7.61
N THR A 64 -15.84 4.95 -6.76
CA THR A 64 -16.16 6.33 -7.15
C THR A 64 -15.04 6.87 -8.01
N PHE A 65 -13.79 6.66 -7.59
CA PHE A 65 -12.62 6.97 -8.40
C PHE A 65 -12.61 6.19 -9.72
N ALA A 66 -12.90 4.89 -9.69
CA ALA A 66 -12.96 4.07 -10.89
C ALA A 66 -13.99 4.58 -11.92
N LYS A 67 -15.14 5.11 -11.48
CA LYS A 67 -16.15 5.73 -12.35
C LYS A 67 -15.64 7.05 -12.94
N ALA A 68 -15.09 7.94 -12.11
CA ALA A 68 -14.54 9.23 -12.57
C ALA A 68 -13.43 9.04 -13.61
N ARG A 69 -12.54 8.06 -13.39
CA ARG A 69 -11.47 7.72 -14.33
C ARG A 69 -12.01 7.27 -15.69
N LYS A 70 -13.11 6.50 -15.74
CA LYS A 70 -13.73 6.09 -17.01
C LYS A 70 -14.29 7.27 -17.80
N VAL A 71 -14.90 8.25 -17.12
CA VAL A 71 -15.45 9.46 -17.76
C VAL A 71 -14.33 10.36 -18.27
N ALA A 72 -13.24 10.53 -17.50
CA ALA A 72 -12.08 11.32 -17.89
C ALA A 72 -11.22 10.69 -19.00
N HIS A 73 -11.38 9.38 -19.25
CA HIS A 73 -10.68 8.65 -20.32
C HIS A 73 -11.58 8.36 -21.53
N SER A 74 -12.80 8.91 -21.57
CA SER A 74 -13.57 9.02 -22.81
C SER A 74 -13.05 10.24 -23.58
N PRO A 75 -12.71 10.10 -24.88
CA PRO A 75 -12.28 11.22 -25.72
C PRO A 75 -13.36 12.29 -25.87
#